data_AF-A0A2A6D1T0-F1
#
_entry.id   AF-A0A2A6D1T0-F1
#
_cell.length_a   1.000
_cell.length_b   1.000
_cell.length_c   1.000
_cell.angle_alpha   90.00
_cell.angle_beta   90.00
_cell.angle_gamma   90.00
#
_symmetry.space_group_name_H-M   'P 1'
#
loop_
_entity.id
_entity.type
_entity.pdbx_description
1 polymer ?
#
loop_
_entity_poly.entity_id
_entity_poly.type
_entity_poly.pdbx_seq_one_letter_code
_entity_poly.pdbx_strand_id
1 'polypeptide(L)'
;MARVLIILFLYIAVTTATNESETSPTPAFPQAKDLKIRSLFCKSCMIIVGAMNDVVSEDSFRKKQVIEDKCNGQFGLSSPAGMACSQWLDGELENIQNKLKNGWSPSTICSQFKLCN
;
A
#
# COMPACT_ATOMS: atom_id res chain seq x y z
N MET A 1 -36.62 -42.87 12.59
CA MET A 1 -35.16 -42.74 12.79
C MET A 1 -34.39 -42.45 11.49
N ALA A 2 -35.00 -41.78 10.49
CA ALA A 2 -34.34 -41.49 9.20
C ALA A 2 -33.97 -40.00 9.00
N ARG A 3 -34.49 -39.09 9.83
CA ARG A 3 -34.29 -37.63 9.67
C ARG A 3 -32.99 -37.10 10.27
N VAL A 4 -32.40 -37.81 11.24
CA VAL A 4 -31.16 -37.39 11.92
C VAL A 4 -29.93 -37.69 11.06
N LEU A 5 -29.98 -38.75 10.24
CA LEU A 5 -28.87 -39.14 9.35
C LEU A 5 -28.63 -38.10 8.23
N ILE A 6 -29.68 -37.51 7.67
CA ILE A 6 -29.55 -36.53 6.56
C ILE A 6 -28.86 -35.24 7.01
N ILE A 7 -29.08 -34.81 8.26
CA ILE A 7 -28.48 -33.59 8.81
C ILE A 7 -26.97 -33.78 9.03
N LEU A 8 -26.54 -34.98 9.46
CA LEU A 8 -25.12 -35.32 9.61
C LEU A 8 -24.38 -35.36 8.26
N PHE A 9 -25.00 -35.88 7.19
CA PHE A 9 -24.38 -35.89 5.87
C PHE A 9 -24.21 -34.48 5.26
N LEU A 10 -25.14 -33.55 5.53
CA LEU A 10 -25.00 -32.17 5.06
C LEU A 10 -23.94 -31.38 5.84
N TYR A 11 -23.73 -31.69 7.13
CA TYR A 11 -22.71 -31.01 7.94
C TYR A 11 -21.27 -31.37 7.53
N ILE A 12 -21.05 -32.61 7.07
CA ILE A 12 -19.72 -33.07 6.62
C ILE A 12 -19.38 -32.51 5.23
N ALA A 13 -20.38 -32.27 4.37
CA ALA A 13 -20.15 -31.67 3.05
C ALA A 13 -19.79 -30.17 3.12
N VAL A 14 -20.16 -29.47 4.20
CA VAL A 14 -19.88 -28.03 4.37
C VAL A 14 -18.46 -27.76 4.90
N THR A 15 -17.81 -28.73 5.55
CA THR A 15 -16.49 -28.51 6.18
C THR A 15 -15.28 -28.87 5.30
N THR A 16 -15.45 -29.51 4.14
CA THR A 16 -14.33 -29.89 3.26
C THR A 16 -14.00 -28.88 2.16
N ALA A 17 -14.71 -27.76 2.09
CA ALA A 17 -14.49 -26.71 1.10
C ALA A 17 -14.12 -25.39 1.77
N THR A 18 -12.97 -25.31 2.42
CA THR A 18 -12.18 -24.07 2.62
C THR A 18 -11.00 -24.36 3.55
N ASN A 19 -9.92 -24.89 2.99
CA ASN A 19 -8.55 -24.44 3.28
C ASN A 19 -7.59 -25.43 2.66
N GLU A 20 -7.09 -25.11 1.46
CA GLU A 20 -5.68 -25.27 1.13
C GLU A 20 -5.27 -24.08 0.25
N SER A 21 -4.55 -23.14 0.87
CA SER A 21 -3.66 -22.20 0.19
C SER A 21 -2.67 -22.99 -0.66
N GLU A 22 -2.55 -22.64 -1.94
CA GLU A 22 -1.27 -22.32 -2.60
C GLU A 22 -1.50 -22.21 -4.11
N THR A 23 -1.76 -21.00 -4.59
CA THR A 23 -1.07 -20.48 -5.77
C THR A 23 -0.99 -18.99 -5.56
N SER A 24 0.20 -18.58 -5.11
CA SER A 24 0.84 -17.29 -5.30
C SER A 24 -0.09 -16.18 -5.83
N PRO A 25 -0.39 -15.12 -5.06
CA PRO A 25 -0.92 -13.92 -5.64
C PRO A 25 0.19 -13.33 -6.52
N THR A 26 0.25 -13.76 -7.77
CA THR A 26 0.91 -12.98 -8.81
C THR A 26 0.19 -11.63 -8.78
N PRO A 27 0.85 -10.51 -8.44
CA PRO A 27 0.21 -9.22 -8.60
C PRO A 27 0.01 -9.05 -10.11
N ALA A 28 -1.22 -9.32 -10.57
CA ALA A 28 -1.64 -9.04 -11.92
C ALA A 28 -1.39 -7.55 -12.14
N PHE A 29 -0.37 -7.27 -12.95
CA PHE A 29 -0.03 -5.93 -13.38
C PHE A 29 -1.29 -5.27 -13.92
N PRO A 30 -1.67 -4.11 -13.41
CA PRO A 30 -2.98 -3.59 -13.69
C PRO A 30 -3.01 -2.97 -15.10
N GLN A 31 -4.05 -3.33 -15.84
CA GLN A 31 -4.21 -3.10 -17.27
C GLN A 31 -4.50 -1.61 -17.55
N ALA A 32 -3.75 -1.00 -18.48
CA ALA A 32 -3.91 0.28 -19.22
C ALA A 32 -4.65 1.51 -18.61
N LYS A 33 -5.75 1.37 -17.88
CA LYS A 33 -6.36 2.41 -17.01
C LYS A 33 -5.40 2.83 -15.87
N ASP A 34 -4.42 1.99 -15.58
CA ASP A 34 -3.41 2.21 -14.56
C ASP A 34 -2.32 3.18 -14.94
N LEU A 35 -2.03 3.45 -16.21
CA LEU A 35 -0.93 4.37 -16.55
C LEU A 35 -1.19 5.80 -16.09
N LYS A 36 -2.44 6.28 -16.17
CA LYS A 36 -2.80 7.63 -15.72
C LYS A 36 -2.78 7.73 -14.19
N ILE A 37 -3.31 6.70 -13.53
CA ILE A 37 -3.32 6.55 -12.08
C ILE A 37 -1.88 6.45 -11.55
N ARG A 38 -1.05 5.61 -12.16
CA ARG A 38 0.37 5.41 -11.87
C ARG A 38 1.19 6.67 -12.15
N SER A 39 0.90 7.45 -13.19
CA SER A 39 1.55 8.75 -13.42
C SER A 39 1.18 9.80 -12.34
N LEU A 40 -0.09 9.78 -11.89
CA LEU A 40 -0.57 10.61 -10.78
C LEU A 40 0.14 10.22 -9.49
N PHE A 41 0.23 8.93 -9.19
CA PHE A 41 0.94 8.42 -8.02
C PHE A 41 2.46 8.55 -8.14
N CYS A 42 3.05 8.54 -9.33
CA CYS A 42 4.48 8.76 -9.53
C CYS A 42 4.87 10.18 -9.13
N LYS A 43 4.15 11.18 -9.66
CA LYS A 43 4.39 12.58 -9.31
C LYS A 43 4.16 12.82 -7.82
N SER A 44 3.05 12.31 -7.27
CA SER A 44 2.77 12.44 -5.84
C SER A 44 3.80 11.72 -4.97
N CYS A 45 4.25 10.51 -5.37
CA CYS A 45 5.31 9.79 -4.67
C CYS A 45 6.60 10.59 -4.63
N MET A 46 7.04 11.16 -5.76
CA MET A 46 8.25 11.99 -5.79
C MET A 46 8.11 13.23 -4.89
N ILE A 47 6.93 13.85 -4.86
CA ILE A 47 6.64 14.99 -3.98
C ILE A 47 6.70 14.58 -2.50
N ILE A 48 6.10 13.44 -2.16
CA ILE A 48 6.02 12.95 -0.78
C ILE A 48 7.40 12.49 -0.31
N VAL A 49 8.09 11.64 -1.07
CA VAL A 49 9.44 11.16 -0.77
C VAL A 49 10.46 12.30 -0.77
N GLY A 50 10.30 13.29 -1.66
CA GLY A 50 11.06 14.52 -1.63
C GLY A 50 10.86 15.28 -0.31
N ALA A 51 9.60 15.45 0.13
CA ALA A 51 9.32 16.05 1.42
C ALA A 51 9.98 15.26 2.56
N MET A 52 9.97 13.92 2.53
CA MET A 52 10.67 13.10 3.54
C MET A 52 12.17 13.36 3.59
N ASN A 53 12.80 13.59 2.44
CA ASN A 53 14.20 13.92 2.34
C ASN A 53 14.50 15.29 2.97
N ASP A 54 13.62 16.27 2.76
CA ASP A 54 13.77 17.62 3.30
C ASP A 54 13.63 17.64 4.84
N VAL A 55 12.80 16.77 5.41
CA VAL A 55 12.59 16.65 6.86
C VAL A 55 13.37 15.50 7.51
N VAL A 56 14.36 14.92 6.83
CA VAL A 56 15.09 13.73 7.32
C VAL A 56 15.72 13.95 8.70
N SER A 57 16.09 15.18 9.03
CA SER A 57 16.73 15.60 10.28
C SER A 57 15.76 16.02 11.40
N GLU A 58 14.46 16.15 11.11
CA GLU A 58 13.44 16.51 12.11
C GLU A 58 13.14 15.33 13.05
N ASP A 59 12.45 15.58 14.15
CA ASP A 59 11.90 14.52 15.00
C ASP A 59 10.82 13.71 14.25
N SER A 60 10.60 12.46 14.67
CA SER A 60 9.70 11.52 13.98
C SER A 60 8.25 12.00 13.93
N PHE A 61 7.81 12.78 14.92
CA PHE A 61 6.44 13.30 14.98
C PHE A 61 6.23 14.40 13.94
N ARG A 62 7.10 15.41 13.92
CA ARG A 62 7.06 16.47 12.89
C ARG A 62 7.22 15.92 11.49
N LYS A 63 8.09 14.93 11.31
CA LYS A 63 8.25 14.24 10.03
C LYS A 63 6.93 13.67 9.54
N LYS A 64 6.31 12.84 10.38
CA LYS A 64 5.05 12.18 10.04
C LYS A 64 3.98 13.21 9.68
N GLN A 65 3.85 14.26 10.48
CA GLN A 65 2.88 15.33 10.24
C GLN A 65 3.10 16.04 8.89
N VAL A 66 4.33 16.45 8.58
CA VAL A 66 4.64 17.14 7.31
C VAL A 66 4.32 16.25 6.09
N ILE A 67 4.59 14.95 6.21
CA ILE A 67 4.39 14.00 5.13
C ILE A 67 2.89 13.65 5.00
N GLU A 68 2.15 13.51 6.10
CA GLU A 68 0.69 13.36 6.10
C GLU A 68 0.00 14.57 5.49
N ASP A 69 0.42 15.78 5.85
CA ASP A 69 -0.07 17.02 5.22
C ASP A 69 0.18 17.03 3.72
N LYS A 70 1.30 16.45 3.27
CA LYS A 70 1.58 16.29 1.85
C LYS A 70 0.65 15.28 1.17
N CYS A 71 0.39 14.15 1.80
CA CYS A 71 -0.62 13.18 1.34
C CYS A 71 -2.00 13.83 1.22
N ASN A 72 -2.42 14.53 2.27
CA ASN A 72 -3.70 15.22 2.34
C ASN A 72 -3.81 16.33 1.28
N GLY A 73 -2.73 17.07 1.03
CA GLY A 73 -2.69 18.11 0.00
C GLY A 73 -2.69 17.56 -1.43
N GLN A 74 -2.15 16.37 -1.67
CA GLN A 74 -2.13 15.75 -3.01
C GLN A 74 -3.42 15.01 -3.33
N PHE A 75 -4.02 14.34 -2.34
CA PHE A 75 -5.14 13.42 -2.57
C PHE A 75 -6.45 13.85 -1.90
N GLY A 76 -6.38 14.71 -0.88
CA GLY A 76 -7.52 15.12 -0.06
C GLY A 76 -7.62 14.31 1.23
N LEU A 77 -7.81 15.00 2.35
CA LEU A 77 -7.79 14.48 3.73
C LEU A 77 -8.69 13.25 3.97
N SER A 78 -9.87 13.22 3.35
CA SER A 78 -10.86 12.14 3.54
C SER A 78 -11.09 11.34 2.26
N SER A 79 -10.22 11.51 1.27
CA SER A 79 -10.31 10.71 0.05
C SER A 79 -9.78 9.29 0.31
N PRO A 80 -10.30 8.27 -0.39
CA PRO A 80 -9.71 6.93 -0.36
C PRO A 80 -8.21 6.93 -0.69
N ALA A 81 -7.77 7.82 -1.58
CA ALA A 81 -6.36 7.96 -1.95
C ALA A 81 -5.50 8.60 -0.84
N GLY A 82 -6.04 9.56 -0.10
CA GLY A 82 -5.39 10.19 1.05
C GLY A 82 -5.21 9.20 2.20
N MET A 83 -6.25 8.42 2.52
CA MET A 83 -6.14 7.35 3.52
C MET A 83 -5.14 6.28 3.11
N ALA A 84 -5.16 5.85 1.84
CA ALA A 84 -4.17 4.90 1.33
C ALA A 84 -2.74 5.45 1.39
N CYS A 85 -2.57 6.76 1.19
CA CYS A 85 -1.29 7.44 1.33
C CYS A 85 -0.79 7.38 2.78
N SER A 86 -1.62 7.76 3.77
CA SER A 86 -1.25 7.67 5.19
C SER A 86 -0.95 6.23 5.64
N GLN A 87 -1.74 5.25 5.19
CA GLN A 87 -1.49 3.84 5.51
C GLN A 87 -0.18 3.33 4.91
N TRP A 88 0.14 3.72 3.68
CA TRP A 88 1.41 3.40 3.06
C TRP A 88 2.58 4.01 3.84
N LEU A 89 2.44 5.27 4.28
CA LEU A 89 3.44 5.92 5.12
C LEU A 89 3.67 5.17 6.43
N ASP A 90 2.61 4.79 7.14
CA ASP A 90 2.75 4.08 8.41
C ASP A 90 3.54 2.77 8.28
N GLY A 91 3.45 2.08 7.14
CA GLY A 91 4.20 0.85 6.87
C GLY A 91 5.61 1.07 6.30
N GLU A 92 5.80 2.08 5.45
CA GLU A 92 7.01 2.22 4.63
C GLU A 92 7.90 3.41 5.00
N LEU A 93 7.46 4.30 5.90
CA LEU A 93 8.19 5.52 6.26
C LEU A 93 9.64 5.26 6.69
N GLU A 94 9.86 4.28 7.58
CA GLU A 94 11.22 3.94 8.03
C GLU A 94 12.08 3.36 6.90
N ASN A 95 11.49 2.50 6.06
CA ASN A 95 12.16 1.91 4.90
C ASN A 95 12.59 2.99 3.89
N ILE A 96 11.68 3.93 3.58
CA ILE A 96 11.94 5.07 2.70
C ILE A 96 13.05 5.96 3.27
N GLN A 97 12.99 6.27 4.57
CA GLN A 97 14.03 7.07 5.23
C GLN A 97 15.40 6.38 5.20
N ASN A 98 15.45 5.07 5.46
CA ASN A 98 16.70 4.32 5.38
C ASN A 98 17.25 4.31 3.94
N LYS A 99 16.39 4.21 2.92
CA LYS A 99 16.83 4.34 1.52
C LYS A 99 17.38 5.72 1.21
N LEU A 100 16.70 6.79 1.64
CA LEU A 100 17.17 8.17 1.49
C LEU A 100 18.53 8.38 2.17
N LYS A 101 18.71 7.89 3.40
CA LYS A 101 20.00 7.92 4.12
C LYS A 101 21.12 7.17 3.39
N ASN A 102 20.77 6.11 2.68
CA ASN A 102 21.69 5.33 1.85
C ASN A 102 21.92 5.95 0.45
N GLY A 103 21.51 7.20 0.23
CA GLY A 103 21.75 7.95 -1.01
C GLY A 103 20.80 7.61 -2.15
N TRP A 104 19.67 6.94 -1.88
CA TRP A 104 18.68 6.68 -2.92
C TRP A 104 17.93 7.96 -3.26
N SER A 105 17.70 8.19 -4.56
CA SER A 105 16.89 9.32 -5.01
C SER A 105 15.38 9.03 -4.84
N PRO A 106 14.53 10.06 -4.65
CA PRO A 106 13.07 9.89 -4.64
C PRO A 106 12.53 9.15 -5.87
N SER A 107 13.10 9.38 -7.05
CA SER A 107 12.73 8.69 -8.29
C SER A 107 13.02 7.19 -8.22
N THR A 108 14.19 6.80 -7.71
CA THR A 108 14.57 5.39 -7.54
C THR A 108 13.64 4.67 -6.56
N ILE A 109 13.31 5.33 -5.44
CA ILE A 109 12.40 4.79 -4.42
C ILE A 109 11.00 4.60 -5.02
N CYS A 110 10.45 5.62 -5.67
CA CYS A 110 9.13 5.55 -6.29
C CYS A 110 9.05 4.52 -7.43
N SER A 111 10.15 4.29 -8.15
CA SER A 111 10.25 3.24 -9.16
C SER A 111 10.26 1.84 -8.54
N GLN A 112 10.96 1.68 -7.41
CA GLN A 112 10.99 0.40 -6.68
C GLN A 112 9.59 0.01 -6.16
N PHE A 113 8.81 0.97 -5.68
CA PHE A 113 7.41 0.76 -5.30
C PHE A 113 6.47 0.58 -6.49
N LYS A 114 7.00 0.52 -7.73
CA LYS A 114 6.24 0.40 -8.97
C LYS A 114 5.23 1.54 -9.18
N LEU A 115 5.43 2.68 -8.51
CA LEU A 115 4.61 3.89 -8.64
C LEU A 115 5.08 4.73 -9.82
N CYS A 116 6.39 4.77 -10.06
CA CYS A 116 7.01 5.31 -11.27
C CYS A 116 7.51 4.18 -12.16
N ASN A 117 7.62 4.43 -13.47
CA ASN A 117 8.19 3.53 -14.45
C ASN A 117 8.98 4.31 -15.50
#